data_AF-A0A7K0E5Z5-F1
#
_entry.id   AF-A0A7K0E5Z5-F1
#
_cell.length_a   1.000
_cell.length_b   1.000
_cell.length_c   1.000
_cell.angle_alpha   90.00
_cell.angle_beta   90.00
_cell.angle_gamma   90.00
#
_symmetry.space_group_name_H-M   'P 1'
#
loop_
_entity.id
_entity.type
_entity.pdbx_description
1 polymer ?
#
loop_
_entity_poly.entity_id
_entity_poly.type
_entity_poly.pdbx_seq_one_letter_code
_entity_poly.pdbx_strand_id
1 'polypeptide(L)'
;MMEIPNINYIDELAGNDEPFKNKFIEILKMEFPVEKLEYLDNINNKRTEEGSQNVHKLKHKFNILGLQESYKLAVIFEEELRLGNDRLKNEFVKVLDKIEEFLKTI
;
A
#
# COMPACT_ATOMS: atom_id res chain seq x y z
N MET A 1 -16.18 8.31 3.56
CA MET A 1 -15.03 9.08 4.10
C MET A 1 -13.79 8.27 3.78
N MET A 2 -12.75 8.84 3.17
CA MET A 2 -11.53 8.05 2.87
C MET A 2 -10.77 7.78 4.19
N GLU A 3 -10.46 6.53 4.46
CA GLU A 3 -9.73 6.08 5.67
C GLU A 3 -8.41 6.84 5.85
N ILE A 4 -8.06 7.17 7.09
CA ILE A 4 -6.81 7.86 7.42
C ILE A 4 -5.79 6.81 7.87
N PRO A 5 -4.60 6.75 7.25
CA PRO A 5 -3.55 5.82 7.67
C PRO A 5 -3.14 6.09 9.13
N ASN A 6 -2.78 5.04 9.85
CA ASN A 6 -2.27 5.10 11.22
C ASN A 6 -1.22 4.02 11.45
N ILE A 7 -0.55 4.06 12.61
CA ILE A 7 0.45 3.06 13.01
C ILE A 7 0.01 2.18 14.17
N ASN A 8 -1.30 2.13 14.49
CA ASN A 8 -1.80 1.43 15.67
C ASN A 8 -1.41 -0.05 15.68
N TYR A 9 -1.45 -0.71 14.51
CA TYR A 9 -0.99 -2.09 14.39
C TYR A 9 0.51 -2.24 14.68
N ILE A 10 1.33 -1.29 14.26
CA ILE A 10 2.77 -1.27 14.52
C ILE A 10 3.02 -1.05 16.02
N ASP A 11 2.26 -0.15 16.65
CA ASP A 11 2.33 0.11 18.09
C ASP A 11 1.95 -1.16 18.90
N GLU A 12 0.87 -1.84 18.51
CA GLU A 12 0.45 -3.10 19.12
C GLU A 12 1.49 -4.22 18.94
N LEU A 13 2.09 -4.32 17.75
CA LEU A 13 3.12 -5.31 17.44
C LEU A 13 4.43 -5.06 18.20
N ALA A 14 4.82 -3.80 18.36
CA ALA A 14 6.05 -3.42 19.06
C ALA A 14 5.91 -3.46 20.58
N GLY A 15 4.72 -3.19 21.12
CA GLY A 15 4.51 -3.02 22.55
C GLY A 15 5.37 -1.87 23.10
N ASN A 16 6.31 -2.18 23.99
CA ASN A 16 7.24 -1.20 24.56
C ASN A 16 8.61 -1.16 23.86
N ASP A 17 8.80 -1.91 22.75
CA ASP A 17 10.05 -1.97 22.00
C ASP A 17 10.13 -0.84 20.95
N GLU A 18 10.49 0.36 21.42
CA GLU A 18 10.74 1.54 20.60
C GLU A 18 11.78 1.31 19.47
N PRO A 19 12.95 0.67 19.72
CA PRO A 19 13.89 0.32 18.65
C PRO A 19 13.27 -0.53 17.54
N PHE A 20 12.49 -1.55 17.88
CA PHE A 20 11.79 -2.38 16.90
C PHE A 20 10.78 -1.56 16.08
N LYS A 21 9.94 -0.76 16.74
CA LYS A 21 8.97 0.13 16.09
C LYS A 21 9.64 1.04 15.06
N ASN A 22 10.69 1.74 15.48
CA ASN A 22 11.41 2.68 14.62
C ASN A 22 12.05 1.97 13.43
N LYS A 23 12.63 0.78 13.65
CA LYS A 23 13.22 0.00 12.56
C LYS A 23 12.17 -0.46 11.55
N PHE A 24 11.00 -0.87 12.04
CA PHE A 24 9.89 -1.30 11.19
C PHE A 24 9.36 -0.15 10.32
N ILE A 25 9.17 1.03 10.92
CA ILE A 25 8.74 2.25 10.20
C ILE A 25 9.79 2.67 9.16
N GLU A 26 11.08 2.60 9.49
CA GLU A 26 12.18 2.91 8.56
C GLU A 26 12.14 2.01 7.32
N ILE A 27 11.98 0.69 7.51
CA ILE A 27 11.85 -0.27 6.41
C ILE A 27 10.62 0.06 5.55
N LEU A 28 9.48 0.34 6.17
CA LEU A 28 8.26 0.70 5.46
C LEU A 28 8.43 1.96 4.59
N LYS A 29 9.08 2.99 5.14
CA LYS A 29 9.41 4.24 4.43
C LYS A 29 10.37 4.04 3.26
N MET A 30 11.25 3.05 3.36
CA MET A 30 12.23 2.73 2.32
C MET A 30 11.61 1.93 1.17
N GLU A 31 10.80 0.92 1.50
CA GLU A 31 10.22 0.00 0.52
C GLU A 31 9.02 0.60 -0.22
N PHE A 32 8.12 1.29 0.51
CA PHE A 32 6.84 1.72 -0.06
C PHE A 32 6.97 2.61 -1.29
N PRO A 33 7.86 3.63 -1.34
CA PRO A 33 8.05 4.45 -2.54
C PRO A 33 8.55 3.64 -3.74
N VAL A 34 9.42 2.64 -3.51
CA VAL A 34 9.95 1.78 -4.58
C VAL A 34 8.84 0.91 -5.15
N GLU A 35 8.06 0.24 -4.30
CA GLU A 35 6.93 -0.59 -4.74
C GLU A 35 5.84 0.22 -5.46
N LYS A 36 5.57 1.44 -5.01
CA LYS A 36 4.66 2.37 -5.68
C LYS A 36 5.15 2.72 -7.08
N LEU A 37 6.44 3.02 -7.25
CA LEU A 37 7.03 3.31 -8.56
C LEU A 37 6.99 2.09 -9.49
N GLU A 38 7.29 0.90 -8.99
CA GLU A 38 7.17 -0.35 -9.76
C GLU A 38 5.73 -0.58 -10.25
N TYR A 39 4.74 -0.38 -9.37
CA TYR A 39 3.33 -0.45 -9.75
C TYR A 39 2.98 0.55 -10.86
N LEU A 40 3.36 1.83 -10.69
CA LEU A 40 3.06 2.88 -11.66
C LEU A 40 3.69 2.58 -13.02
N ASP A 41 4.95 2.12 -13.03
CA ASP A 41 5.63 1.71 -14.27
C ASP A 41 4.89 0.56 -14.96
N ASN A 42 4.52 -0.50 -14.23
CA ASN A 42 3.80 -1.63 -14.81
C ASN A 42 2.43 -1.22 -15.38
N ILE A 43 1.65 -0.43 -14.66
CA ILE A 43 0.36 0.05 -15.14
C ILE A 43 0.49 0.97 -16.34
N ASN A 44 1.46 1.89 -16.35
CA ASN A 44 1.70 2.79 -17.48
C ASN A 44 2.13 2.04 -18.75
N ASN A 45 2.84 0.92 -18.58
CA ASN A 45 3.24 0.03 -19.67
C ASN A 45 2.19 -1.05 -20.01
N LYS A 46 0.97 -0.98 -19.45
CA LYS A 46 -0.12 -1.94 -19.65
C LYS A 46 0.24 -3.39 -19.27
N ARG A 47 1.20 -3.56 -18.35
CA ARG A 47 1.61 -4.84 -17.76
C ARG A 47 0.70 -5.17 -16.57
N THR A 48 -0.53 -5.59 -16.86
CA THR A 48 -1.56 -5.79 -15.84
C THR A 48 -1.28 -6.99 -14.93
N GLU A 49 -0.70 -8.06 -15.44
CA GLU A 49 -0.33 -9.23 -14.63
C GLU A 49 0.72 -8.86 -13.57
N GLU A 50 1.80 -8.18 -13.96
CA GLU A 50 2.81 -7.66 -13.05
C GLU A 50 2.23 -6.62 -12.11
N GLY A 51 1.35 -5.74 -12.61
CA GLY A 51 0.58 -4.80 -11.80
C GLY A 51 -0.21 -5.50 -10.69
N SER A 52 -0.82 -6.66 -10.96
CA SER A 52 -1.55 -7.45 -9.95
C SER A 52 -0.62 -7.93 -8.83
N GLN A 53 0.61 -8.32 -9.18
CA GLN A 53 1.62 -8.73 -8.20
C GLN A 53 2.10 -7.54 -7.35
N ASN A 54 2.21 -6.34 -7.94
CA ASN A 54 2.48 -5.13 -7.17
C ASN A 54 1.32 -4.81 -6.21
N VAL A 55 0.06 -4.89 -6.65
CA VAL A 55 -1.12 -4.68 -5.79
C VAL A 55 -1.15 -5.68 -4.63
N HIS A 56 -0.79 -6.95 -4.89
CA HIS A 56 -0.70 -7.98 -3.86
C HIS A 56 0.32 -7.64 -2.76
N LYS A 57 1.48 -7.09 -3.12
CA LYS A 57 2.48 -6.63 -2.14
C LYS A 57 1.99 -5.41 -1.37
N LEU A 58 1.50 -4.40 -2.10
CA LEU A 58 1.05 -3.12 -1.53
C LEU A 58 -0.14 -3.29 -0.57
N LYS A 59 -1.11 -4.16 -0.88
CA LYS A 59 -2.28 -4.37 -0.01
C LYS A 59 -1.89 -4.87 1.39
N HIS A 60 -0.82 -5.64 1.54
CA HIS A 60 -0.38 -6.08 2.88
C HIS A 60 -0.01 -4.90 3.77
N LYS A 61 0.57 -3.84 3.19
CA LYS A 61 0.91 -2.60 3.90
C LYS A 61 -0.35 -1.81 4.29
N PHE A 62 -1.47 -1.98 3.58
CA PHE A 62 -2.73 -1.29 3.92
C PHE A 62 -3.29 -1.78 5.25
N ASN A 63 -3.25 -3.10 5.50
CA ASN A 63 -3.64 -3.67 6.78
C ASN A 63 -2.75 -3.18 7.92
N ILE A 64 -1.43 -3.13 7.71
CA ILE A 64 -0.46 -2.61 8.67
C ILE A 64 -0.74 -1.13 9.00
N LEU A 65 -1.24 -0.37 8.03
CA LEU A 65 -1.56 1.06 8.18
C LEU A 65 -3.02 1.33 8.59
N GLY A 66 -3.78 0.30 8.96
CA GLY A 66 -5.16 0.43 9.43
C GLY A 66 -6.17 0.85 8.35
N LEU A 67 -5.90 0.55 7.08
CA LEU A 67 -6.73 0.92 5.92
C LEU A 67 -7.54 -0.28 5.40
N GLN A 68 -8.58 -0.68 6.14
CA GLN A 68 -9.37 -1.89 5.88
C GLN A 68 -10.24 -1.80 4.62
N GLU A 69 -10.88 -0.67 4.36
CA GLU A 69 -11.65 -0.45 3.12
C GLU A 69 -10.73 -0.34 1.91
N SER A 70 -9.58 0.30 2.07
CA SER A 70 -8.55 0.36 1.02
C SER A 70 -7.98 -1.03 0.73
N TYR A 71 -7.84 -1.89 1.74
CA TYR A 71 -7.48 -3.30 1.56
C TYR A 71 -8.51 -4.06 0.73
N LYS A 72 -9.81 -3.91 1.02
CA LYS A 72 -10.88 -4.53 0.22
C LYS A 72 -10.86 -4.05 -1.24
N LEU A 73 -10.64 -2.75 -1.45
CA LEU A 73 -10.47 -2.20 -2.80
C LEU A 73 -9.28 -2.85 -3.52
N ALA A 74 -8.16 -3.01 -2.84
CA ALA A 74 -6.96 -3.63 -3.41
C ALA A 74 -7.17 -5.10 -3.77
N VAL A 75 -7.92 -5.86 -2.96
CA VAL A 75 -8.28 -7.25 -3.27
C VAL A 75 -9.11 -7.33 -4.55
N ILE A 76 -10.10 -6.45 -4.72
CA ILE A 76 -10.91 -6.41 -5.94
C ILE A 76 -10.04 -6.02 -7.15
N PHE A 77 -9.18 -5.01 -6.97
CA PHE A 77 -8.34 -4.51 -8.05
C PHE A 77 -7.25 -5.51 -8.49
N GLU A 78 -6.68 -6.28 -7.56
CA GLU A 78 -5.75 -7.38 -7.87
C GLU A 78 -6.39 -8.39 -8.83
N GLU A 79 -7.63 -8.83 -8.54
CA GLU A 79 -8.36 -9.77 -9.40
C GLU A 79 -8.70 -9.16 -10.76
N GLU A 80 -9.04 -7.87 -10.82
CA GLU A 80 -9.29 -7.19 -12.08
C GLU A 80 -8.05 -7.10 -12.97
N LEU A 81 -6.90 -6.82 -12.38
CA LEU A 81 -5.64 -6.76 -13.10
C LEU A 81 -5.24 -8.12 -13.67
N ARG A 82 -5.51 -9.21 -12.95
CA ARG A 82 -5.35 -10.59 -13.48
C ARG A 82 -6.25 -10.88 -14.68
N LEU A 83 -7.39 -10.20 -14.77
CA LEU A 83 -8.31 -10.25 -15.92
C LEU A 83 -7.98 -9.21 -17.00
N GLY A 84 -6.89 -8.45 -16.87
CA GLY A 84 -6.47 -7.41 -17.81
C GLY A 84 -7.24 -6.09 -17.69
N ASN A 85 -7.95 -5.86 -16.59
CA ASN A 85 -8.78 -4.69 -16.37
C ASN A 85 -8.13 -3.73 -15.35
N ASP A 86 -7.88 -2.49 -15.77
CA ASP A 86 -7.22 -1.46 -14.96
C ASP A 86 -8.18 -0.38 -14.42
N ARG A 87 -9.51 -0.64 -14.40
CA ARG A 87 -10.54 0.37 -14.11
C ARG A 87 -10.38 1.09 -12.77
N LEU A 88 -9.85 0.41 -11.74
CA LEU A 88 -9.68 0.97 -10.39
C LEU A 88 -8.30 1.63 -10.17
N LYS A 89 -7.47 1.78 -11.22
CA LYS A 89 -6.11 2.34 -11.08
C LYS A 89 -6.09 3.71 -10.43
N ASN A 90 -7.05 4.58 -10.75
CA ASN A 90 -7.07 5.95 -10.25
C ASN A 90 -7.41 5.98 -8.76
N GLU A 91 -8.37 5.15 -8.35
CA GLU A 91 -8.76 4.97 -6.95
C GLU A 91 -7.60 4.36 -6.15
N PHE A 92 -6.93 3.36 -6.71
CA PHE A 92 -5.77 2.74 -6.07
C PHE A 92 -4.61 3.73 -5.91
N VAL A 93 -4.28 4.51 -6.95
CA VAL A 93 -3.23 5.55 -6.87
C VAL A 93 -3.54 6.59 -5.79
N LYS A 94 -4.80 7.02 -5.65
CA LYS A 94 -5.19 7.94 -4.56
C LYS A 94 -4.92 7.35 -3.17
N VAL A 95 -5.10 6.04 -2.97
CA VAL A 95 -4.74 5.36 -1.73
C VAL A 95 -3.22 5.39 -1.54
N LEU A 96 -2.45 5.08 -2.58
CA LEU A 96 -0.99 5.09 -2.51
C LEU A 96 -0.41 6.47 -2.20
N ASP A 97 -0.94 7.52 -2.83
CA ASP A 97 -0.54 8.91 -2.58
C ASP A 97 -0.80 9.29 -1.12
N LYS A 98 -1.97 8.93 -0.59
CA LYS A 98 -2.31 9.19 0.81
C LYS A 98 -1.38 8.48 1.79
N ILE A 99 -1.01 7.23 1.51
CA ILE A 99 -0.03 6.51 2.35
C ILE A 99 1.33 7.18 2.26
N GLU A 100 1.79 7.53 1.05
CA GLU A 100 3.09 8.18 0.87
C GLU A 100 3.15 9.53 1.60
N GLU A 101 2.08 10.33 1.56
CA GLU A 101 1.97 11.57 2.33
C GLU A 101 2.03 11.31 3.83
N PHE A 102 1.26 10.33 4.34
CA PHE A 102 1.28 9.96 5.75
C PHE A 102 2.67 9.52 6.21
N LEU A 103 3.35 8.67 5.43
CA LEU A 103 4.71 8.20 5.75
C LEU A 103 5.71 9.35 5.84
N LYS A 104 5.50 10.47 5.13
CA LYS A 104 6.35 11.67 5.24
C LYS A 104 6.11 12.47 6.53
N THR A 105 4.97 12.26 7.21
CA THR A 105 4.62 12.97 8.46
C THR A 105 5.12 12.29 9.73
N ILE A 106 5.37 10.98 9.64
CA ILE A 106 5.99 10.18 10.70
C ILE A 106 7.47 9.97 10.40
#